data_AF-A0A7C5TA20-F1
#
_entry.id   AF-A0A7C5TA20-F1
#
_cell.length_a   1.000
_cell.length_b   1.000
_cell.length_c   1.000
_cell.angle_alpha   90.00
_cell.angle_beta   90.00
_cell.angle_gamma   90.00
#
_symmetry.space_group_name_H-M   'P 1'
#
loop_
_entity.id
_entity.type
_entity.pdbx_description
1 polymer ?
#
loop_
_entity_poly.entity_id
_entity_poly.type
_entity_poly.pdbx_seq_one_letter_code
_entity_poly.pdbx_strand_id
1 'polypeptide(L)'
;MKKIEPDEFIKSKKPEEVIVGILAGKFKEKPQIIEKVKKRIVEIVKDEKEIAKYIDSVSFLAGLFDIEIRLKPMPIEVDIRKTFLYKWGKEEGLKEGKQQGKQQGLKEGIKQGLQEGLKKGLKEGLKEAILRIVQVKFGSSKAKRIKNFLQKVDNIRYLKKIETEAIKAKNWNEFVKYLKNSPENKNSGSK
;
A
#
# COMPACT_ATOMS: atom_id res chain seq x y z
N MET A 1 17.44 -29.07 36.64
CA MET A 1 18.26 -29.14 35.41
C MET A 1 19.70 -29.47 35.80
N LYS A 2 20.36 -30.42 35.13
CA LYS A 2 21.80 -30.66 35.35
C LYS A 2 22.55 -29.34 35.11
N LYS A 3 23.40 -28.92 36.05
CA LYS A 3 24.31 -27.78 35.82
C LYS A 3 25.34 -28.27 34.82
N ILE A 4 25.30 -27.74 33.61
CA ILE A 4 26.30 -28.03 32.59
C ILE A 4 27.38 -26.97 32.71
N GLU A 5 28.63 -27.41 32.83
CA GLU A 5 29.79 -26.54 33.01
C GLU A 5 30.19 -25.92 31.66
N PRO A 6 30.37 -24.58 31.58
CA PRO A 6 30.75 -23.91 30.33
C PRO A 6 32.06 -24.44 29.72
N ASP A 7 33.00 -24.85 30.57
CA ASP A 7 34.32 -25.31 30.15
C ASP A 7 34.26 -26.64 29.36
N GLU A 8 33.19 -27.41 29.45
CA GLU A 8 32.99 -28.62 28.61
C GLU A 8 32.85 -28.24 27.12
N PHE A 9 32.15 -27.15 26.83
CA PHE A 9 31.94 -26.64 25.48
C PHE A 9 33.18 -25.91 24.95
N ILE A 10 33.81 -25.09 25.80
CA ILE A 10 34.97 -24.26 25.41
C ILE A 10 36.18 -25.12 25.00
N LYS A 11 36.33 -26.32 25.57
CA LYS A 11 37.44 -27.23 25.20
C LYS A 11 37.28 -27.88 23.82
N SER A 12 36.10 -27.76 23.20
CA SER A 12 35.87 -28.36 21.89
C SER A 12 36.84 -27.85 20.82
N LYS A 13 36.99 -28.65 19.77
CA LYS A 13 37.68 -28.28 18.53
C LYS A 13 36.72 -27.74 17.48
N LYS A 14 35.41 -27.80 17.71
CA LYS A 14 34.39 -27.28 16.79
C LYS A 14 33.91 -25.91 17.26
N PRO A 15 33.99 -24.86 16.41
CA PRO A 15 33.61 -23.51 16.80
C PRO A 15 32.12 -23.40 17.19
N GLU A 16 31.24 -24.19 16.59
CA GLU A 16 29.80 -24.20 16.89
C GLU A 16 29.53 -24.67 18.33
N GLU A 17 30.25 -25.71 18.78
CA GLU A 17 30.13 -26.24 20.14
C GLU A 17 30.67 -25.23 21.16
N VAL A 18 31.77 -24.55 20.83
CA VAL A 18 32.39 -23.52 21.68
C VAL A 18 31.43 -22.34 21.93
N ILE A 19 30.69 -21.91 20.90
CA ILE A 19 29.75 -20.77 21.00
C ILE A 19 28.55 -21.09 21.90
N VAL A 20 28.06 -22.32 21.87
CA VAL A 20 26.96 -22.77 22.74
C VAL A 20 27.36 -22.71 24.22
N GLY A 21 28.65 -22.74 24.54
CA GLY A 21 29.17 -22.52 25.89
C GLY A 21 28.69 -21.21 26.54
N ILE A 22 28.34 -20.19 25.75
CA ILE A 22 27.74 -18.93 26.24
C ILE A 22 26.40 -19.17 26.93
N LEU A 23 25.64 -20.19 26.54
CA LEU A 23 24.34 -20.51 27.13
C LEU A 23 24.48 -21.19 28.50
N ALA A 24 25.61 -21.87 28.76
CA ALA A 24 25.92 -22.57 30.00
C ALA A 24 26.42 -21.63 31.12
N GLY A 25 26.47 -22.13 32.36
CA GLY A 25 26.98 -21.38 33.52
C GLY A 25 26.04 -20.31 34.08
N LYS A 26 26.44 -19.68 35.18
CA LYS A 26 25.63 -18.67 35.88
C LYS A 26 25.69 -17.31 35.19
N PHE A 27 24.63 -16.52 35.31
CA PHE A 27 24.55 -15.17 34.75
C PHE A 27 25.73 -14.27 35.17
N LYS A 28 26.14 -14.33 36.46
CA LYS A 28 27.27 -13.54 36.99
C LYS A 28 28.63 -13.87 36.35
N GLU A 29 28.79 -15.07 35.78
CA GLU A 29 30.05 -15.57 35.22
C GLU A 29 30.13 -15.36 33.69
N LYS A 30 29.03 -14.96 33.06
CA LYS A 30 28.90 -14.79 31.61
C LYS A 30 29.96 -13.87 30.97
N PRO A 31 30.39 -12.73 31.56
CA PRO A 31 31.46 -11.94 30.95
C PRO A 31 32.76 -12.73 30.78
N GLN A 32 33.10 -13.57 31.76
CA GLN A 32 34.30 -14.42 31.74
C GLN A 32 34.14 -15.57 30.74
N ILE A 33 32.95 -16.17 30.66
CA ILE A 33 32.64 -17.24 29.72
C ILE A 33 32.75 -16.72 28.27
N ILE A 34 32.17 -15.56 27.98
CA ILE A 34 32.19 -14.95 26.64
C ILE A 34 33.63 -14.64 26.21
N GLU A 35 34.46 -14.13 27.12
CA GLU A 35 35.88 -13.88 26.85
C GLU A 35 36.66 -15.16 26.51
N LYS A 36 36.42 -16.25 27.27
CA LYS A 36 37.02 -17.56 26.99
C LYS A 36 36.57 -18.10 25.62
N VAL A 37 35.28 -17.97 25.30
CA VAL A 37 34.71 -18.39 24.00
C VAL A 37 35.35 -17.62 22.85
N LYS A 38 35.48 -16.29 22.95
CA LYS A 38 36.10 -15.45 21.91
C LYS A 38 37.55 -15.87 21.63
N LYS A 39 38.36 -16.01 22.68
CA LYS A 39 39.76 -16.46 22.55
C LYS A 39 39.84 -17.81 21.85
N ARG A 40 38.98 -18.74 22.27
CA ARG A 40 38.95 -20.08 21.71
C ARG A 40 38.56 -20.11 20.24
N ILE A 41 37.60 -19.30 19.81
CA ILE A 41 37.21 -19.21 18.39
C ILE A 41 38.37 -18.73 17.52
N VAL A 42 39.13 -17.73 17.98
CA VAL A 42 40.31 -17.22 17.27
C VAL A 42 41.44 -18.27 17.21
N GLU A 43 41.56 -19.14 18.21
CA GLU A 43 42.54 -20.24 18.18
C GLU A 43 42.18 -21.34 17.18
N ILE A 44 40.89 -21.67 17.04
CA ILE A 44 40.41 -22.78 16.21
C ILE A 44 40.25 -22.36 14.75
N VAL A 45 39.71 -21.17 14.52
CA VAL A 45 39.36 -20.67 13.20
C VAL A 45 40.44 -19.71 12.74
N LYS A 46 41.08 -20.01 11.61
CA LYS A 46 42.20 -19.21 11.07
C LYS A 46 41.79 -18.20 10.01
N ASP A 47 40.61 -18.39 9.40
CA ASP A 47 40.08 -17.49 8.37
C ASP A 47 39.33 -16.32 9.01
N GLU A 48 39.72 -15.09 8.66
CA GLU A 48 39.14 -13.87 9.24
C GLU A 48 37.64 -13.70 8.94
N LYS A 49 37.17 -14.10 7.76
CA LYS A 49 35.75 -14.00 7.41
C LYS A 49 34.92 -14.99 8.19
N GLU A 50 35.48 -16.17 8.45
CA GLU A 50 34.83 -17.20 9.23
C GLU A 50 34.81 -16.85 10.73
N ILE A 51 35.90 -16.29 11.27
CA ILE A 51 35.93 -15.72 12.62
C ILE A 51 34.82 -14.68 12.79
N ALA A 52 34.67 -13.75 11.83
CA ALA A 52 33.65 -12.70 11.91
C ALA A 52 32.23 -13.27 12.07
N LYS A 53 31.88 -14.33 11.31
CA LYS A 53 30.56 -15.00 11.43
C LYS A 53 30.32 -15.57 12.84
N TYR A 54 31.35 -16.16 13.44
CA TYR A 54 31.26 -16.71 14.78
C TYR A 54 31.20 -15.61 15.85
N ILE A 55 31.90 -14.50 15.66
CA ILE A 55 31.80 -13.33 16.54
C ILE A 55 30.41 -12.68 16.48
N ASP A 56 29.78 -12.61 15.31
CA ASP A 56 28.38 -12.17 15.17
C ASP A 56 27.44 -13.10 15.97
N SER A 57 27.65 -14.41 15.87
CA SER A 57 26.88 -15.41 16.61
C SER A 57 27.07 -15.29 18.12
N VAL A 58 28.31 -15.04 18.58
CA VAL A 58 28.63 -14.75 19.99
C VAL A 58 27.91 -13.50 20.47
N SER A 59 27.89 -12.43 19.66
CA SER A 59 27.25 -11.17 20.00
C SER A 59 25.73 -11.30 20.11
N PHE A 60 25.12 -12.05 19.19
CA PHE A 60 23.69 -12.38 19.23
C PHE A 60 23.32 -13.14 20.51
N LEU A 61 24.07 -14.20 20.85
CA LEU A 61 23.80 -15.00 22.05
C LEU A 61 24.09 -14.24 23.34
N ALA A 62 25.12 -13.38 23.36
CA ALA A 62 25.40 -12.51 24.51
C ALA A 62 24.27 -11.49 24.72
N GLY A 63 23.67 -10.97 23.65
CA GLY A 63 22.51 -10.07 23.72
C GLY A 63 21.24 -10.70 24.33
N LEU A 64 21.17 -12.03 24.41
CA LEU A 64 20.09 -12.73 25.12
C LEU A 64 20.24 -12.63 26.66
N PHE A 65 21.44 -12.33 27.15
CA PHE A 65 21.77 -12.24 28.58
C PHE A 65 22.36 -10.86 28.84
N ASP A 66 21.50 -9.87 29.04
CA ASP A 66 21.78 -8.44 29.22
C ASP A 66 23.09 -8.12 29.99
N ILE A 67 24.23 -8.06 29.29
CA ILE A 67 25.57 -7.82 29.82
C ILE A 67 26.32 -6.88 28.87
N GLU A 68 26.74 -5.73 29.39
CA GLU A 68 27.64 -4.80 28.70
C GLU A 68 29.05 -5.41 28.53
N ILE A 69 29.39 -5.82 27.32
CA ILE A 69 30.76 -6.22 26.97
C ILE A 69 31.53 -4.97 26.51
N ARG A 70 32.43 -4.46 27.36
CA ARG A 70 33.40 -3.43 26.96
C ARG A 70 34.61 -4.08 26.28
N LEU A 71 34.50 -4.34 24.98
CA LEU A 71 35.67 -4.47 24.11
C LEU A 71 36.17 -3.08 23.72
N LYS A 72 37.48 -2.89 23.49
CA LYS A 72 37.98 -1.68 22.80
C LYS A 72 37.12 -1.49 21.54
N PRO A 73 36.58 -0.28 21.26
CA PRO A 73 35.75 -0.07 20.10
C PRO A 73 36.60 -0.30 18.85
N MET A 74 36.55 -1.52 18.31
CA MET A 74 36.84 -1.76 16.92
C MET A 74 35.56 -1.33 16.19
N PRO A 75 35.56 -0.24 15.41
CA PRO A 75 34.42 0.05 14.55
C PRO A 75 34.30 -1.10 13.55
N ILE A 76 33.38 -2.03 13.81
CA ILE A 76 33.00 -3.03 12.83
C ILE A 76 32.06 -2.32 11.87
N GLU A 77 32.57 -1.95 10.69
CA GLU A 77 31.73 -1.48 9.60
C GLU A 77 30.95 -2.67 9.02
N VAL A 78 29.83 -3.00 9.66
CA VAL A 78 28.87 -3.96 9.09
C VAL A 78 27.92 -3.17 8.18
N ASP A 79 28.03 -3.40 6.88
CA ASP A 79 27.00 -2.97 5.95
C ASP A 79 25.71 -3.74 6.23
N ILE A 80 24.82 -3.12 7.01
CA ILE A 80 23.53 -3.67 7.40
C ILE A 80 22.72 -4.17 6.20
N ARG A 81 22.94 -3.61 5.00
CA ARG A 81 22.20 -3.99 3.78
C ARG A 81 22.55 -5.39 3.30
N LYS A 82 23.70 -5.92 3.70
CA LYS A 82 24.16 -7.27 3.36
C LYS A 82 23.65 -8.33 4.33
N THR A 83 23.17 -7.92 5.51
CA THR A 83 22.66 -8.83 6.53
C THR A 83 21.40 -9.57 6.07
N PHE A 84 21.22 -10.80 6.53
CA PHE A 84 20.03 -11.61 6.22
C PHE A 84 18.74 -10.93 6.71
N LEU A 85 18.75 -10.38 7.92
CA LEU A 85 17.61 -9.69 8.51
C LEU A 85 17.17 -8.48 7.69
N TYR A 86 18.12 -7.68 7.17
CA TYR A 86 17.78 -6.55 6.30
C TYR A 86 17.18 -7.02 4.97
N LYS A 87 17.76 -8.06 4.34
CA LYS A 87 17.23 -8.60 3.08
C LYS A 87 15.81 -9.14 3.27
N TRP A 88 15.58 -9.89 4.34
CA TRP A 88 14.27 -10.42 4.71
C TRP A 88 13.25 -9.31 4.97
N GLY A 89 13.61 -8.31 5.79
CA GLY A 89 12.74 -7.16 6.06
C GLY A 89 12.45 -6.33 4.82
N LYS A 90 13.43 -6.17 3.91
CA LYS A 90 13.23 -5.50 2.63
C LYS A 90 12.28 -6.28 1.72
N GLU A 91 12.39 -7.60 1.68
CA GLU A 91 11.52 -8.46 0.87
C GLU A 91 10.07 -8.44 1.38
N GLU A 92 9.88 -8.62 2.69
CA GLU A 92 8.55 -8.54 3.31
C GLU A 92 7.94 -7.14 3.16
N GLY A 93 8.73 -6.08 3.41
CA GLY A 93 8.27 -4.70 3.20
C GLY A 93 7.89 -4.40 1.73
N LEU A 94 8.63 -4.96 0.76
CA LEU A 94 8.29 -4.83 -0.66
C LEU A 94 6.98 -5.57 -1.00
N LYS A 95 6.81 -6.77 -0.44
CA LYS A 95 5.63 -7.61 -0.63
C LYS A 95 4.38 -6.96 -0.03
N GLU A 96 4.47 -6.50 1.21
CA GLU A 96 3.41 -5.75 1.91
C GLU A 96 3.09 -4.45 1.17
N GLY A 97 4.10 -3.66 0.82
CA GLY A 97 3.91 -2.41 0.08
C GLY A 97 3.24 -2.62 -1.27
N LYS A 98 3.63 -3.66 -2.01
CA LYS A 98 2.98 -4.03 -3.29
C LYS A 98 1.53 -4.47 -3.09
N GLN A 99 1.25 -5.25 -2.04
CA GLN A 99 -0.09 -5.71 -1.72
C GLN A 99 -1.00 -4.54 -1.31
N GLN A 100 -0.54 -3.68 -0.41
CA GLN A 100 -1.25 -2.47 0.03
C GLN A 100 -1.49 -1.52 -1.15
N GLY A 101 -0.45 -1.23 -1.94
CA GLY A 101 -0.56 -0.36 -3.12
C GLY A 101 -1.56 -0.90 -4.14
N LYS A 102 -1.57 -2.21 -4.41
CA LYS A 102 -2.54 -2.84 -5.30
C LYS A 102 -3.97 -2.74 -4.76
N GLN A 103 -4.17 -3.01 -3.46
CA GLN A 103 -5.49 -2.92 -2.84
C GLN A 103 -6.04 -1.49 -2.86
N GLN A 104 -5.20 -0.52 -2.50
CA GLN A 104 -5.58 0.89 -2.48
C GLN A 104 -5.88 1.39 -3.89
N GLY A 105 -5.00 1.13 -4.87
CA GLY A 105 -5.20 1.51 -6.26
C GLY A 105 -6.48 0.89 -6.86
N LEU A 106 -6.77 -0.38 -6.56
CA LEU A 106 -8.01 -1.03 -7.01
C LEU A 106 -9.25 -0.36 -6.39
N LYS A 107 -9.22 -0.09 -5.09
CA LYS A 107 -10.35 0.53 -4.37
C LYS A 107 -10.64 1.93 -4.89
N GLU A 108 -9.59 2.74 -5.09
CA GLU A 108 -9.72 4.09 -5.64
C GLU A 108 -10.20 4.07 -7.09
N GLY A 109 -9.63 3.20 -7.93
CA GLY A 109 -10.04 3.03 -9.32
C GLY A 109 -11.50 2.60 -9.48
N ILE A 110 -11.95 1.62 -8.70
CA ILE A 110 -13.37 1.19 -8.70
C ILE A 110 -14.28 2.34 -8.25
N LYS A 111 -13.93 3.06 -7.19
CA LYS A 111 -14.74 4.16 -6.67
C LYS A 111 -14.90 5.27 -7.70
N GLN A 112 -13.81 5.69 -8.33
CA GLN A 112 -13.82 6.73 -9.36
C GLN A 112 -14.59 6.26 -10.59
N GLY A 113 -14.29 5.06 -11.11
CA GLY A 113 -14.96 4.50 -12.29
C GLY A 113 -16.47 4.33 -12.08
N LEU A 114 -16.90 3.86 -10.91
CA LEU A 114 -18.32 3.74 -10.58
C LEU A 114 -19.00 5.11 -10.50
N GLN A 115 -18.35 6.10 -9.87
CA GLN A 115 -18.93 7.44 -9.73
C GLN A 115 -19.09 8.14 -11.08
N GLU A 116 -18.10 8.02 -11.96
CA GLU A 116 -18.16 8.56 -13.33
C GLU A 116 -19.20 7.83 -14.18
N GLY A 117 -19.20 6.49 -14.12
CA GLY A 117 -20.18 5.64 -14.80
C GLY A 117 -21.61 5.96 -14.41
N LEU A 118 -21.90 6.09 -13.12
CA LEU A 118 -23.24 6.47 -12.62
C LEU A 118 -23.65 7.87 -13.08
N LYS A 119 -22.74 8.85 -13.04
CA LYS A 119 -23.02 10.21 -13.53
C LYS A 119 -23.32 10.21 -15.02
N LYS A 120 -22.54 9.48 -15.82
CA LYS A 120 -22.73 9.38 -17.27
C LYS A 120 -24.05 8.66 -17.60
N GLY A 121 -24.30 7.51 -16.97
CA GLY A 121 -25.54 6.75 -17.14
C GLY A 121 -26.79 7.55 -16.75
N LEU A 122 -26.75 8.30 -15.64
CA LEU A 122 -27.86 9.17 -15.25
C LEU A 122 -28.12 10.29 -16.27
N LYS A 123 -27.06 10.91 -16.82
CA LYS A 123 -27.21 11.93 -17.87
C LYS A 123 -27.83 11.37 -19.13
N GLU A 124 -27.32 10.24 -19.61
CA GLU A 124 -27.82 9.58 -20.83
C GLU A 124 -29.26 9.11 -20.64
N GLY A 125 -29.58 8.50 -19.50
CA GLY A 125 -30.94 8.11 -19.13
C GLY A 125 -31.92 9.28 -19.10
N LEU A 126 -31.54 10.42 -18.50
CA LEU A 126 -32.37 11.63 -18.53
C LEU A 126 -32.58 12.17 -19.95
N LYS A 127 -31.54 12.19 -20.79
CA LYS A 127 -31.66 12.61 -22.20
C LYS A 127 -32.63 11.70 -22.94
N GLU A 128 -32.54 10.39 -22.76
CA GLU A 128 -33.46 9.43 -23.39
C GLU A 128 -34.89 9.58 -22.88
N ALA A 129 -35.08 9.76 -21.56
CA ALA A 129 -36.38 9.99 -20.96
C ALA A 129 -37.07 11.23 -21.54
N ILE A 130 -36.35 12.35 -21.63
CA ILE A 130 -36.87 13.59 -22.25
C ILE A 130 -37.26 13.34 -23.71
N LEU A 131 -36.43 12.63 -24.47
CA LEU A 131 -36.74 12.30 -25.86
C LEU A 131 -38.01 11.46 -25.99
N ARG A 132 -38.19 10.46 -25.11
CA ARG A 132 -39.41 9.63 -25.07
C ARG A 132 -40.63 10.46 -24.71
N ILE A 133 -40.55 11.31 -23.68
CA ILE A 133 -41.65 12.20 -23.28
C ILE A 133 -42.07 13.10 -24.44
N VAL A 134 -41.09 13.72 -25.11
CA VAL A 134 -41.35 14.61 -26.25
C VAL A 134 -41.91 13.85 -27.45
N GLN A 135 -41.42 12.64 -27.71
CA GLN A 135 -41.93 11.77 -28.76
C GLN A 135 -43.40 11.41 -28.52
N VAL A 136 -43.75 11.03 -27.29
CA VAL A 136 -45.12 10.65 -26.91
C VAL A 136 -46.06 11.86 -26.93
N LYS A 137 -45.68 12.99 -26.33
CA LYS A 137 -46.56 14.16 -26.21
C LYS A 137 -46.67 15.00 -27.47
N PHE A 138 -45.58 15.15 -28.21
CA PHE A 138 -45.49 16.13 -29.30
C PHE A 138 -45.23 15.50 -30.67
N GLY A 139 -44.75 14.24 -30.71
CA GLY A 139 -44.50 13.47 -31.91
C GLY A 139 -43.01 13.27 -32.22
N SER A 140 -42.69 12.19 -32.93
CA SER A 140 -41.32 11.76 -33.25
C SER A 140 -40.49 12.78 -34.02
N SER A 141 -41.13 13.59 -34.89
CA SER A 141 -40.43 14.64 -35.66
C SER A 141 -39.85 15.73 -34.76
N LYS A 142 -40.57 16.10 -33.69
CA LYS A 142 -40.13 17.10 -32.71
C LYS A 142 -39.06 16.55 -31.77
N ALA A 143 -39.16 15.28 -31.37
CA ALA A 143 -38.10 14.61 -30.60
C ALA A 143 -36.77 14.60 -31.37
N LYS A 144 -36.81 14.28 -32.68
CA LYS A 144 -35.62 14.37 -33.55
C LYS A 144 -35.01 15.77 -33.58
N ARG A 145 -35.83 16.83 -33.61
CA ARG A 145 -35.35 18.23 -33.64
C ARG A 145 -34.52 18.62 -32.40
N ILE A 146 -34.85 18.09 -31.22
CA ILE A 146 -34.16 18.45 -29.96
C ILE A 146 -33.04 17.48 -29.57
N LYS A 147 -32.88 16.36 -30.28
CA LYS A 147 -31.85 15.35 -29.96
C LYS A 147 -30.45 15.93 -29.88
N ASN A 148 -30.07 16.72 -30.90
CA ASN A 148 -28.74 17.35 -30.95
C ASN A 148 -28.55 18.39 -29.85
N PHE A 149 -29.62 19.08 -29.46
CA PHE A 149 -29.59 20.02 -28.34
C PHE A 149 -29.32 19.28 -27.02
N LEU A 150 -30.09 18.23 -26.72
CA LEU A 150 -29.93 17.45 -25.48
C LEU A 150 -28.55 16.78 -25.39
N GLN A 151 -27.97 16.35 -26.51
CA GLN A 151 -26.61 15.80 -26.52
C GLN A 151 -25.57 16.80 -25.98
N LYS A 152 -25.70 18.09 -26.30
CA LYS A 152 -24.81 19.17 -25.84
C LYS A 152 -25.03 19.59 -24.38
N VAL A 153 -26.11 19.15 -23.74
CA VAL A 153 -26.40 19.51 -22.34
C VAL A 153 -25.69 18.55 -21.39
N ASP A 154 -24.76 19.06 -20.60
CA ASP A 154 -24.02 18.27 -19.61
C ASP A 154 -24.53 18.42 -18.16
N ASN A 155 -25.32 19.45 -17.88
CA ASN A 155 -25.82 19.74 -16.54
C ASN A 155 -27.04 18.88 -16.19
N ILE A 156 -26.87 17.96 -15.25
CA ILE A 156 -27.94 17.06 -14.76
C ILE A 156 -29.13 17.84 -14.18
N ARG A 157 -28.88 18.93 -13.43
CA ARG A 157 -29.96 19.72 -12.82
C ARG A 157 -30.83 20.36 -13.90
N TYR A 158 -30.21 20.80 -14.99
CA TYR A 158 -30.94 21.37 -16.11
C TYR A 158 -31.71 20.33 -16.91
N LEU A 159 -31.12 19.15 -17.15
CA LEU A 159 -31.86 18.02 -17.74
C LEU A 159 -33.12 17.68 -16.93
N LYS A 160 -33.04 17.62 -15.60
CA LYS A 160 -34.23 17.41 -14.74
C LYS A 160 -35.30 18.49 -14.88
N LYS A 161 -34.88 19.76 -15.03
CA LYS A 161 -35.83 20.86 -15.29
C LYS A 161 -36.47 20.73 -16.67
N ILE A 162 -35.70 20.40 -17.70
CA ILE A 162 -36.21 20.16 -19.06
C ILE A 162 -37.22 19.01 -19.04
N GLU A 163 -36.92 17.90 -18.37
CA GLU A 163 -37.83 16.77 -18.20
C GLU A 163 -39.16 17.22 -17.56
N THR A 164 -39.08 17.96 -16.46
CA THR A 164 -40.26 18.48 -15.75
C THR A 164 -41.10 19.38 -16.68
N GLU A 165 -40.46 20.28 -17.42
CA GLU A 165 -41.16 21.17 -18.35
C GLU A 165 -41.72 20.44 -19.56
N ALA A 166 -41.07 19.39 -20.05
CA ALA A 166 -41.62 18.54 -21.11
C ALA A 166 -42.93 17.86 -20.65
N ILE A 167 -43.00 17.45 -19.39
CA ILE A 167 -44.19 16.87 -18.77
C ILE A 167 -45.28 17.93 -18.57
N LYS A 168 -44.95 19.13 -18.10
CA LYS A 168 -45.92 20.19 -17.78
C LYS A 168 -46.49 20.92 -19.01
N ALA A 169 -45.67 21.18 -20.02
CA ALA A 169 -46.07 22.01 -21.16
C ALA A 169 -47.31 21.45 -21.87
N LYS A 170 -48.30 22.30 -22.11
CA LYS A 170 -49.56 21.93 -22.76
C LYS A 170 -49.37 21.69 -24.26
N ASN A 171 -48.43 22.41 -24.87
CA ASN A 171 -48.12 22.31 -26.28
C ASN A 171 -46.62 22.49 -26.57
N TRP A 172 -46.22 22.20 -27.80
CA TRP A 172 -44.83 22.25 -28.24
C TRP A 172 -44.22 23.66 -28.14
N ASN A 173 -45.00 24.70 -28.42
CA ASN A 173 -44.49 26.07 -28.46
C ASN A 173 -44.13 26.56 -27.05
N GLU A 174 -44.93 26.21 -26.05
CA GLU A 174 -44.65 26.48 -24.64
C GLU A 174 -43.34 25.81 -24.19
N PHE A 175 -43.17 24.53 -24.52
CA PHE A 175 -41.94 23.79 -24.22
C PHE A 175 -40.70 24.40 -24.90
N VAL A 176 -40.79 24.75 -26.18
CA VAL A 176 -39.68 25.37 -26.91
C VAL A 176 -39.35 26.76 -26.38
N LYS A 177 -40.35 27.53 -25.93
CA LYS A 177 -40.14 28.84 -25.31
C LYS A 177 -39.28 28.71 -24.04
N TYR A 178 -39.54 27.69 -23.20
CA TYR A 178 -38.69 27.39 -22.05
C TYR A 178 -37.25 27.06 -22.46
N LEU A 179 -37.06 26.18 -23.45
CA LEU A 179 -35.72 25.80 -23.93
C LEU A 179 -34.92 27.01 -24.43
N LYS A 180 -35.56 27.96 -25.13
CA LYS A 180 -34.91 29.17 -25.66
C LYS A 180 -34.58 30.19 -24.57
N ASN A 181 -35.44 30.32 -23.56
CA ASN A 181 -35.30 31.33 -22.51
C ASN A 181 -34.43 30.87 -21.34
N SER A 182 -34.08 29.60 -21.27
CA SER A 182 -33.25 29.08 -20.18
C SER A 182 -31.86 29.73 -20.17
N PRO A 183 -31.40 30.30 -19.03
CA PRO A 183 -30.11 30.99 -18.93
C PRO A 183 -28.92 30.06 -19.22
N GLU A 184 -29.06 28.76 -19.00
CA GLU A 184 -28.01 27.77 -19.30
C GLU A 184 -27.82 27.54 -20.82
N ASN A 185 -28.75 27.99 -21.66
CA ASN A 185 -28.63 27.94 -23.11
C ASN A 185 -27.87 29.15 -23.69
N LYS A 186 -27.69 30.23 -22.92
CA LYS A 186 -26.95 31.43 -23.35
C LYS A 186 -25.45 31.33 -23.12
N ASN A 187 -25.00 30.44 -22.24
CA ASN A 187 -23.58 30.26 -21.90
C ASN A 187 -22.84 29.26 -22.82
N SER A 188 -23.51 28.68 -23.82
CA SER A 188 -22.90 27.77 -24.82
C SER A 188 -22.43 28.48 -26.10
N GLY A 189 -22.56 29.81 -26.19
CA GLY A 189 -22.15 30.64 -27.33
C GLY A 189 -21.04 31.65 -27.02
N SER A 190 -20.34 31.53 -25.89
CA SER A 190 -19.25 32.42 -25.52
C SER A 190 -18.05 31.62 -25.03
N LYS A 191 -17.35 31.00 -25.99
CA LYS A 191 -15.93 30.64 -25.92
C LYS A 191 -15.41 30.35 -27.31
#